data_AF-A0A2V1B9C1-F1
#
_entry.id   AF-A0A2V1B9C1-F1
#
_cell.length_a   1.000
_cell.length_b   1.000
_cell.length_c   1.000
_cell.angle_alpha   90.00
_cell.angle_beta   90.00
_cell.angle_gamma   90.00
#
_symmetry.space_group_name_H-M   'P 1'
#
loop_
_entity.id
_entity.type
_entity.pdbx_description
1 polymer ?
#
loop_
_entity_poly.entity_id
_entity_poly.type
_entity_poly.pdbx_seq_one_letter_code
_entity_poly.pdbx_strand_id
1 'polypeptide(L)'
;MYPSKLADGVEPTSESDNGEVLRKEDVDFELWNLLYHYLLDLEECRHNLSEALDHSTLEHLDLLLSFIRTAYASTTERLGPLLEKHQITYDLLWTLFKPNTLTYAKCFGTGQPRCVKYEFGEEKTANGGIKYFHVEARYLEFDGKVFGEMSSEHAIEKFRGAKQITALEVFPLKYHPSERQVRTHLTECGRKIPFHDGHRVVEIPIESRVVVDAAYFREENPNYARPSIKNSDKGSPAGWHVIDFDDAEEVSASGKNNGMDPSEYLVPVDGMTLLTRYISGPPGVGKSLTAELIAEHLRRPLMPVSAGELGTTAETVEKWLPRIFKRASRWKAVLLLDEADVLLEQRSSYDIYRNALVCVFLRTLEYYQGMMFLTTNRVEQIDDAIASRIHFKLKYDNLNLEQRTNGAAIYSRDDFDDWARKGRNGREIKNLVSTAQALAIQEGCQVTMSHLEVAIAASEDFECDFKGVGSKEAMNGYT
;
A
#
# COMPACT_ATOMS: atom_id res chain seq x y z
N MET A 1 23.38 6.73 32.24
CA MET A 1 24.42 6.85 33.29
C MET A 1 23.71 6.84 34.62
N TYR A 2 24.10 5.99 35.57
CA TYR A 2 23.58 6.04 36.94
C TYR A 2 24.62 6.71 37.85
N PRO A 3 24.34 7.88 38.45
CA PRO A 3 25.23 8.48 39.43
C PRO A 3 25.11 7.73 40.77
N SER A 4 26.24 7.45 41.40
CA SER A 4 26.31 6.79 42.72
C SER A 4 26.73 7.78 43.82
N LYS A 5 26.37 7.45 45.08
CA LYS A 5 26.49 8.26 46.31
C LYS A 5 25.42 9.37 46.40
N LEU A 6 24.67 9.48 47.48
CA LEU A 6 25.16 9.73 48.84
C LEU A 6 24.42 8.94 49.92
N ALA A 7 25.05 8.86 51.09
CA ALA A 7 24.42 8.41 52.33
C ALA A 7 24.85 9.38 53.45
N ASP A 8 23.89 9.83 54.25
CA ASP A 8 24.07 10.29 55.63
C ASP A 8 22.71 10.15 56.34
N GLY A 9 22.73 9.84 57.63
CA GLY A 9 21.58 9.26 58.32
C GLY A 9 20.68 10.25 59.07
N VAL A 10 19.39 9.89 59.18
CA VAL A 10 18.45 10.42 60.17
C VAL A 10 17.61 9.25 60.70
N GLU A 11 17.74 8.93 61.99
CA GLU A 11 16.72 8.16 62.70
C GLU A 11 15.58 9.08 63.13
N PRO A 12 14.32 8.64 63.00
CA PRO A 12 13.28 9.03 63.94
C PRO A 12 12.58 7.80 64.54
N THR A 13 12.55 7.74 65.87
CA THR A 13 11.78 6.75 66.64
C THR A 13 10.31 7.15 66.76
N SER A 14 9.38 6.29 66.34
CA SER A 14 8.11 6.04 67.05
C SER A 14 7.28 4.94 66.36
N GLU A 15 6.69 4.04 67.15
CA GLU A 15 5.71 3.07 66.69
C GLU A 15 4.35 3.75 66.45
N SER A 16 3.75 3.58 65.27
CA SER A 16 2.37 3.09 65.08
C SER A 16 1.80 3.39 63.68
N ASP A 17 1.79 2.41 62.78
CA ASP A 17 0.54 2.01 62.10
C ASP A 17 0.67 0.59 61.52
N ASN A 18 -0.46 -0.11 61.35
CA ASN A 18 -0.51 -1.49 60.85
C ASN A 18 -0.52 -1.53 59.31
N GLY A 19 0.55 -1.03 58.68
CA GLY A 19 0.76 -1.17 57.25
C GLY A 19 1.00 -2.63 56.85
N GLU A 20 0.02 -3.27 56.20
CA GLU A 20 0.23 -4.57 55.56
C GLU A 20 1.28 -4.41 54.45
N VAL A 21 2.48 -4.94 54.68
CA VAL A 21 3.57 -4.93 53.71
C VAL A 21 3.22 -5.88 52.57
N LEU A 22 2.64 -5.33 51.49
CA LEU A 22 2.35 -6.02 50.23
C LEU A 22 3.56 -6.85 49.78
N ARG A 23 3.41 -8.18 49.77
CA ARG A 23 4.51 -9.09 49.40
C ARG A 23 4.42 -9.43 47.93
N LYS A 24 5.57 -9.85 47.39
CA LYS A 24 5.69 -10.36 46.01
C LYS A 24 4.89 -11.64 45.73
N GLU A 25 4.22 -12.17 46.75
CA GLU A 25 3.42 -13.38 46.75
C GLU A 25 1.90 -13.08 46.64
N ASP A 26 1.48 -11.83 46.87
CA ASP A 26 0.05 -11.47 47.07
C ASP A 26 -0.64 -10.91 45.80
N VAL A 27 0.11 -10.57 44.75
CA VAL A 27 -0.38 -9.92 43.52
C VAL A 27 0.26 -10.55 42.29
N ASP A 28 -0.50 -10.68 41.20
CA ASP A 28 -0.14 -11.43 39.99
C ASP A 28 1.21 -11.03 39.37
N PHE A 29 2.09 -12.00 39.15
CA PHE A 29 3.53 -11.82 38.92
C PHE A 29 3.87 -10.97 37.69
N GLU A 30 3.00 -10.97 36.68
CA GLU A 30 3.19 -10.23 35.43
C GLU A 30 3.05 -8.71 35.62
N LEU A 31 2.13 -8.26 36.50
CA LEU A 31 1.90 -6.84 36.79
C LEU A 31 3.10 -6.15 37.45
N TRP A 32 3.89 -6.87 38.25
CA TRP A 32 5.10 -6.33 38.88
C TRP A 32 6.22 -6.09 37.88
N ASN A 33 6.40 -7.02 36.95
CA ASN A 33 7.43 -6.92 35.92
C ASN A 33 7.10 -5.78 34.95
N LEU A 34 5.81 -5.56 34.65
CA LEU A 34 5.31 -4.38 33.94
C LEU A 34 5.75 -3.08 34.63
N LEU A 35 5.50 -2.92 35.94
CA LEU A 35 5.88 -1.72 36.70
C LEU A 35 7.39 -1.43 36.63
N TYR A 36 8.24 -2.46 36.70
CA TYR A 36 9.69 -2.30 36.57
C TYR A 36 10.12 -1.65 35.24
N HIS A 37 9.44 -1.97 34.12
CA HIS A 37 9.73 -1.36 32.82
C HIS A 37 9.41 0.14 32.74
N TYR A 38 8.58 0.67 33.64
CA TYR A 38 8.20 2.08 33.71
C TYR A 38 8.84 2.82 34.88
N LEU A 39 9.75 2.20 35.64
CA LEU A 39 10.41 2.84 36.80
C LEU A 39 11.05 4.20 36.43
N LEU A 40 11.84 4.26 35.35
CA LEU A 40 12.47 5.51 34.90
C LEU A 40 11.44 6.56 34.48
N ASP A 41 10.40 6.16 33.75
CA ASP A 41 9.30 7.04 33.32
C ASP A 41 8.54 7.61 34.54
N LEU A 42 8.34 6.80 35.59
CA LEU A 42 7.70 7.20 36.86
C LEU A 42 8.60 8.14 37.67
N GLU A 43 9.92 7.92 37.68
CA GLU A 43 10.89 8.83 38.29
C GLU A 43 10.95 10.18 37.57
N GLU A 44 10.95 10.20 36.24
CA GLU A 44 10.88 11.41 35.43
C GLU A 44 9.54 12.16 35.64
N CYS A 45 8.42 11.46 35.68
CA CYS A 45 7.13 12.02 36.10
C CYS A 45 7.19 12.62 37.51
N ARG A 46 7.78 11.93 38.50
CA ARG A 46 7.88 12.43 39.88
C ARG A 46 8.69 13.72 39.98
N HIS A 47 9.72 13.87 39.16
CA HIS A 47 10.49 15.11 39.04
C HIS A 47 9.73 16.24 38.33
N ASN A 48 9.03 15.93 37.23
CA ASN A 48 8.34 16.93 36.41
C ASN A 48 7.01 17.44 37.01
N LEU A 49 6.35 16.65 37.88
CA LEU A 49 5.01 16.94 38.42
C LEU A 49 5.01 17.78 39.72
N SER A 50 6.12 18.45 40.06
CA SER A 50 6.33 19.10 41.37
C SER A 50 5.40 20.26 41.71
N GLU A 51 4.61 20.79 40.77
CA GLU A 51 3.79 22.00 40.96
C GLU A 51 2.27 21.79 40.66
N ALA A 52 1.84 20.58 40.27
CA ALA A 52 0.56 20.41 39.54
C ALA A 52 -0.38 19.28 40.03
N LEU A 53 -0.11 18.62 41.16
CA LEU A 53 -0.91 17.49 41.65
C LEU A 53 -1.19 17.55 43.16
N ASP A 54 -2.26 16.86 43.57
CA ASP A 54 -2.65 16.70 44.98
C ASP A 54 -1.57 15.95 45.78
N HIS A 55 -1.38 16.39 47.03
CA HIS A 55 -0.33 15.89 47.93
C HIS A 55 -0.34 14.36 48.06
N SER A 56 -1.53 13.77 48.26
CA SER A 56 -1.72 12.32 48.37
C SER A 56 -1.30 11.54 47.12
N THR A 57 -1.44 12.11 45.91
CA THR A 57 -0.96 11.46 44.68
C THR A 57 0.56 11.37 44.66
N LEU A 58 1.26 12.37 45.20
CA LEU A 58 2.72 12.40 45.29
C LEU A 58 3.23 11.43 46.37
N GLU A 59 2.55 11.34 47.52
CA GLU A 59 2.84 10.36 48.57
C GLU A 59 2.68 8.91 48.07
N HIS A 60 1.57 8.61 47.38
CA HIS A 60 1.35 7.28 46.77
C HIS A 60 2.39 6.95 45.68
N LEU A 61 2.85 7.95 44.92
CA LEU A 61 3.89 7.76 43.90
C LEU A 61 5.28 7.50 44.55
N ASP A 62 5.63 8.19 45.63
CA ASP A 62 6.87 7.91 46.37
C ASP A 62 6.84 6.53 47.05
N LEU A 63 5.68 6.12 47.59
CA LEU A 63 5.49 4.77 48.11
C LEU A 63 5.70 3.73 47.00
N LEU A 64 5.08 3.90 45.84
CA LEU A 64 5.24 3.01 44.69
C LEU A 64 6.70 2.96 44.18
N LEU A 65 7.38 4.10 44.08
CA LEU A 65 8.78 4.19 43.65
C LEU A 65 9.73 3.52 44.63
N SER A 66 9.60 3.80 45.93
CA SER A 66 10.42 3.15 46.98
C SER A 66 10.21 1.63 47.01
N PHE A 67 8.97 1.19 46.77
CA PHE A 67 8.59 -0.21 46.69
C PHE A 67 9.20 -0.93 45.49
N ILE A 68 9.04 -0.41 44.27
CA ILE A 68 9.63 -1.01 43.04
C ILE A 68 11.16 -1.05 43.17
N ARG A 69 11.79 0.03 43.63
CA ARG A 69 13.25 0.09 43.87
C ARG A 69 13.70 -1.01 44.83
N THR A 70 12.99 -1.22 45.94
CA THR A 70 13.31 -2.24 46.93
C THR A 70 13.10 -3.66 46.38
N ALA A 71 11.97 -3.92 45.72
CA ALA A 71 11.61 -5.23 45.19
C ALA A 71 12.48 -5.70 44.01
N TYR A 72 13.11 -4.77 43.28
CA TYR A 72 13.95 -5.04 42.10
C TYR A 72 15.41 -4.55 42.24
N ALA A 73 15.88 -4.24 43.46
CA ALA A 73 17.24 -3.76 43.70
C ALA A 73 18.31 -4.72 43.14
N SER A 74 18.24 -6.01 43.50
CA SER A 74 19.17 -7.05 43.04
C SER A 74 19.03 -7.39 41.56
N THR A 75 17.85 -7.18 40.97
CA THR A 75 17.65 -7.26 39.51
C THR A 75 18.40 -6.14 38.81
N THR A 76 18.28 -4.91 39.32
CA THR A 76 18.88 -3.69 38.75
C THR A 76 20.39 -3.71 38.85
N GLU A 77 20.94 -4.09 40.01
CA GLU A 77 22.38 -4.26 40.23
C GLU A 77 23.01 -5.27 39.26
N ARG A 78 22.33 -6.40 39.02
CA ARG A 78 22.76 -7.41 38.05
C ARG A 78 22.63 -6.95 36.59
N LEU A 79 21.59 -6.17 36.28
CA LEU A 79 21.24 -5.79 34.91
C LEU A 79 22.16 -4.69 34.35
N GLY A 80 22.54 -3.69 35.15
CA GLY A 80 23.38 -2.57 34.72
C GLY A 80 24.68 -2.99 34.02
N PRO A 81 25.56 -3.78 34.67
CA PRO A 81 26.84 -4.23 34.09
C PRO A 81 26.71 -5.17 32.89
N LEU A 82 25.53 -5.79 32.68
CA LEU A 82 25.22 -6.58 31.49
C LEU A 82 24.83 -5.67 30.32
N LEU A 83 23.94 -4.70 30.54
CA LEU A 83 23.49 -3.77 29.49
C LEU A 83 24.62 -2.86 29.00
N GLU A 84 25.53 -2.42 29.86
CA GLU A 84 26.74 -1.68 29.44
C GLU A 84 27.56 -2.48 28.39
N LYS A 85 27.67 -3.80 28.58
CA LYS A 85 28.37 -4.72 27.68
C LYS A 85 27.49 -5.22 26.50
N HIS A 86 26.27 -4.71 26.39
CA HIS A 86 25.25 -5.14 25.42
C HIS A 86 24.97 -6.65 25.49
N GLN A 87 24.97 -7.18 26.72
CA GLN A 87 24.74 -8.57 27.08
C GLN A 87 23.47 -8.73 27.92
N ILE A 88 22.96 -9.96 27.98
CA ILE A 88 21.87 -10.34 28.88
C ILE A 88 22.01 -11.80 29.30
N THR A 89 21.55 -12.16 30.51
CA THR A 89 21.40 -13.56 30.95
C THR A 89 19.95 -14.01 30.76
N TYR A 90 19.73 -15.30 30.53
CA TYR A 90 18.40 -15.82 30.18
C TYR A 90 17.32 -15.48 31.24
N ASP A 91 17.66 -15.52 32.53
CA ASP A 91 16.75 -15.20 33.64
C ASP A 91 16.34 -13.72 33.72
N LEU A 92 17.06 -12.84 33.02
CA LEU A 92 16.78 -11.41 32.92
C LEU A 92 16.20 -11.01 31.56
N LEU A 93 15.91 -11.96 30.65
CA LEU A 93 15.38 -11.66 29.31
C LEU A 93 14.13 -10.80 29.34
N TRP A 94 13.21 -11.04 30.27
CA TRP A 94 11.98 -10.26 30.41
C TRP A 94 12.28 -8.76 30.55
N THR A 95 13.29 -8.37 31.35
CA THR A 95 13.70 -6.95 31.57
C THR A 95 14.08 -6.22 30.28
N LEU A 96 14.48 -6.96 29.25
CA LEU A 96 14.91 -6.42 27.96
C LEU A 96 13.73 -5.83 27.17
N PHE A 97 12.56 -6.46 27.25
CA PHE A 97 11.40 -6.18 26.40
C PHE A 97 10.35 -5.33 27.11
N LYS A 98 10.49 -4.00 27.03
CA LYS A 98 9.43 -3.08 27.47
C LYS A 98 8.23 -3.16 26.51
N PRO A 99 6.98 -3.33 26.99
CA PRO A 99 5.78 -3.34 26.16
C PRO A 99 5.68 -2.15 25.21
N ASN A 100 5.07 -2.37 24.05
CA ASN A 100 4.94 -1.43 22.94
C ASN A 100 6.27 -0.99 22.27
N THR A 101 7.45 -1.48 22.66
CA THR A 101 8.70 -1.14 21.98
C THR A 101 8.89 -1.88 20.66
N LEU A 102 9.57 -1.24 19.71
CA LEU A 102 9.99 -1.88 18.46
C LEU A 102 11.13 -2.86 18.72
N THR A 103 10.93 -4.12 18.35
CA THR A 103 11.96 -5.15 18.30
C THR A 103 12.40 -5.41 16.87
N TYR A 104 13.70 -5.65 16.70
CA TYR A 104 14.28 -6.18 15.49
C TYR A 104 14.11 -7.70 15.47
N ALA A 105 13.64 -8.22 14.34
CA ALA A 105 13.56 -9.64 14.02
C ALA A 105 13.91 -9.86 12.53
N LYS A 106 13.88 -11.12 12.08
CA LYS A 106 13.95 -11.46 10.65
C LYS A 106 12.63 -12.04 10.17
N CYS A 107 12.26 -11.74 8.93
CA CYS A 107 11.10 -12.34 8.29
C CYS A 107 11.37 -13.83 8.00
N PHE A 108 10.55 -14.73 8.55
CA PHE A 108 10.71 -16.18 8.48
C PHE A 108 10.95 -16.71 7.05
N GLY A 109 10.16 -16.26 6.07
CA GLY A 109 10.25 -16.75 4.69
C GLY A 109 11.35 -16.14 3.83
N THR A 110 11.92 -14.98 4.19
CA THR A 110 12.86 -14.23 3.33
C THR A 110 14.21 -13.91 3.98
N GLY A 111 14.35 -14.11 5.30
CA GLY A 111 15.52 -13.73 6.09
C GLY A 111 15.76 -12.22 6.23
N GLN A 112 14.95 -11.39 5.55
CA GLN A 112 15.09 -9.94 5.52
C GLN A 112 14.81 -9.30 6.89
N PRO A 113 15.40 -8.15 7.22
CA PRO A 113 15.12 -7.43 8.46
C PRO A 113 13.63 -7.08 8.54
N ARG A 114 13.06 -7.16 9.75
CA ARG A 114 11.70 -6.71 10.07
C ARG A 114 11.74 -6.03 11.44
N CYS A 115 10.92 -4.99 11.61
CA CYS A 115 10.59 -4.48 12.94
C CYS A 115 9.18 -4.92 13.29
N VAL A 116 9.00 -5.45 14.50
CA VAL A 116 7.70 -5.85 15.06
C VAL A 116 7.53 -5.16 16.43
N LYS A 117 6.29 -4.90 16.84
CA LYS A 117 5.97 -4.14 18.05
C LYS A 117 5.70 -5.14 19.18
N TYR A 118 6.60 -5.24 20.15
CA TYR A 118 6.48 -6.19 21.25
C TYR A 118 5.26 -5.94 22.13
N GLU A 119 4.55 -7.01 22.48
CA GLU A 119 3.39 -6.99 23.36
C GLU A 119 3.66 -7.72 24.68
N PHE A 120 4.05 -8.99 24.60
CA PHE A 120 4.08 -9.91 25.74
C PHE A 120 5.16 -11.00 25.57
N GLY A 121 5.60 -11.61 26.68
CA GLY A 121 6.58 -12.70 26.64
C GLY A 121 6.77 -13.42 27.96
N GLU A 122 6.93 -14.74 27.90
CA GLU A 122 6.86 -15.69 29.02
C GLU A 122 7.82 -16.89 28.83
N GLU A 123 8.20 -17.62 29.90
CA GLU A 123 8.94 -18.88 29.74
C GLU A 123 8.00 -20.05 29.43
N LYS A 124 7.92 -20.45 28.16
CA LYS A 124 7.25 -21.67 27.71
C LYS A 124 8.21 -22.87 27.71
N THR A 125 7.63 -24.07 27.66
CA THR A 125 8.35 -25.33 27.53
C THR A 125 7.77 -26.11 26.35
N ALA A 126 8.61 -26.48 25.37
CA ALA A 126 8.20 -27.22 24.19
C ALA A 126 7.99 -28.71 24.50
N ASN A 127 7.33 -29.44 23.59
CA ASN A 127 6.98 -30.86 23.74
C ASN A 127 8.18 -31.84 23.88
N GLY A 128 9.42 -31.35 23.83
CA GLY A 128 10.65 -32.08 24.16
C GLY A 128 11.30 -31.69 25.50
N GLY A 129 10.63 -30.93 26.36
CA GLY A 129 11.18 -30.43 27.62
C GLY A 129 12.12 -29.23 27.50
N ILE A 130 12.36 -28.74 26.27
CA ILE A 130 13.19 -27.55 26.00
C ILE A 130 12.43 -26.31 26.45
N LYS A 131 13.00 -25.56 27.39
CA LYS A 131 12.51 -24.23 27.80
C LYS A 131 12.97 -23.16 26.82
N TYR A 132 12.09 -22.19 26.58
CA TYR A 132 12.37 -21.02 25.74
C TYR A 132 11.58 -19.81 26.26
N PHE A 133 12.11 -18.61 26.04
CA PHE A 133 11.35 -17.38 26.23
C PHE A 133 10.55 -17.12 24.96
N HIS A 134 9.23 -17.20 25.07
CA HIS A 134 8.27 -16.86 24.03
C HIS A 134 8.11 -15.34 23.97
N VAL A 135 7.98 -14.80 22.76
CA VAL A 135 7.87 -13.37 22.50
C VAL A 135 6.75 -13.15 21.48
N GLU A 136 5.65 -12.55 21.91
CA GLU A 136 4.58 -12.10 21.03
C GLU A 136 4.73 -10.61 20.69
N ALA A 137 4.61 -10.30 19.40
CA ALA A 137 4.72 -8.95 18.87
C ALA A 137 3.80 -8.77 17.66
N ARG A 138 3.18 -7.60 17.50
CA ARG A 138 2.34 -7.29 16.34
C ARG A 138 3.08 -6.58 15.22
N TYR A 139 2.58 -6.76 14.01
CA TYR A 139 2.99 -6.03 12.82
C TYR A 139 1.80 -5.81 11.88
N LEU A 140 1.93 -4.87 10.94
CA LEU A 140 0.91 -4.64 9.91
C LEU A 140 1.15 -5.56 8.71
N GLU A 141 0.09 -6.15 8.19
CA GLU A 141 0.16 -7.14 7.11
C GLU A 141 -1.02 -7.01 6.13
N PHE A 142 -0.83 -7.45 4.88
CA PHE A 142 -1.90 -7.64 3.89
C PHE A 142 -1.94 -9.09 3.40
N ASP A 143 -3.03 -9.81 3.71
CA ASP A 143 -3.16 -11.23 3.37
C ASP A 143 -3.72 -11.51 1.96
N GLY A 144 -4.11 -10.44 1.25
CA GLY A 144 -4.76 -10.49 -0.06
C GLY A 144 -6.27 -10.24 -0.04
N LYS A 145 -6.89 -10.20 1.14
CA LYS A 145 -8.29 -9.77 1.36
C LYS A 145 -8.35 -8.55 2.30
N VAL A 146 -7.61 -8.58 3.41
CA VAL A 146 -7.66 -7.56 4.49
C VAL A 146 -6.27 -6.98 4.78
N PHE A 147 -6.21 -5.70 5.13
CA PHE A 147 -5.04 -5.05 5.75
C PHE A 147 -5.33 -4.83 7.24
N GLY A 148 -4.41 -5.23 8.12
CA GLY A 148 -4.62 -5.12 9.56
C GLY A 148 -3.39 -5.47 10.40
N GLU A 149 -3.55 -5.46 11.71
CA GLU A 149 -2.54 -6.00 12.64
C GLU A 149 -2.57 -7.53 12.62
N MET A 150 -1.40 -8.14 12.80
CA MET A 150 -1.20 -9.58 12.92
C MET A 150 -0.15 -9.85 13.99
N SER A 151 -0.39 -10.84 14.86
CA SER A 151 0.63 -11.34 15.79
C SER A 151 1.72 -12.11 15.04
N SER A 152 2.95 -11.95 15.52
CA SER A 152 4.13 -12.75 15.21
C SER A 152 4.68 -13.32 16.51
N GLU A 153 4.91 -14.62 16.52
CA GLU A 153 5.54 -15.33 17.62
C GLU A 153 7.02 -15.57 17.31
N HIS A 154 7.88 -15.30 18.29
CA HIS A 154 9.31 -15.56 18.25
C HIS A 154 9.73 -16.37 19.48
N ALA A 155 10.81 -17.14 19.36
CA ALA A 155 11.33 -17.97 20.44
C ALA A 155 12.81 -17.67 20.71
N ILE A 156 13.18 -17.57 21.99
CA ILE A 156 14.58 -17.50 22.42
C ILE A 156 14.87 -18.75 23.26
N GLU A 157 15.54 -19.73 22.66
CA GLU A 157 15.96 -20.96 23.35
C GLU A 157 16.80 -20.68 24.60
N LYS A 158 16.67 -21.55 25.61
CA LYS A 158 17.33 -21.38 26.91
C LYS A 158 18.85 -21.58 26.85
N PHE A 159 19.57 -20.47 26.76
CA PHE A 159 21.02 -20.41 26.83
C PHE A 159 21.56 -20.33 28.27
N ARG A 160 22.87 -20.62 28.44
CA ARG A 160 23.61 -20.50 29.71
C ARG A 160 24.59 -19.33 29.65
N GLY A 161 24.80 -18.67 30.78
CA GLY A 161 25.70 -17.51 30.87
C GLY A 161 25.12 -16.24 30.24
N ALA A 162 25.99 -15.25 30.00
CA ALA A 162 25.65 -14.01 29.32
C ALA A 162 25.82 -14.15 27.81
N LYS A 163 24.87 -13.63 27.03
CA LYS A 163 24.86 -13.66 25.56
C LYS A 163 24.72 -12.22 25.03
N GLN A 164 25.36 -11.90 23.90
CA GLN A 164 25.13 -10.61 23.23
C GLN A 164 23.65 -10.46 22.85
N ILE A 165 23.07 -9.30 23.13
CA ILE A 165 21.66 -8.99 22.81
C ILE A 165 21.40 -9.12 21.30
N THR A 166 22.37 -8.71 20.47
CA THR A 166 22.32 -8.81 18.99
C THR A 166 22.43 -10.22 18.44
N ALA A 167 22.69 -11.23 19.29
CA ALA A 167 22.72 -12.65 18.91
C ALA A 167 21.45 -13.41 19.35
N LEU A 168 20.42 -12.70 19.83
CA LEU A 168 19.07 -13.22 20.02
C LEU A 168 18.31 -13.21 18.67
N GLU A 169 17.31 -14.06 18.51
CA GLU A 169 16.47 -14.09 17.30
C GLU A 169 15.61 -12.83 17.15
N VAL A 170 15.12 -12.34 18.30
CA VAL A 170 14.38 -11.08 18.45
C VAL A 170 14.99 -10.28 19.61
N PHE A 171 15.13 -8.97 19.45
CA PHE A 171 15.62 -8.06 20.51
C PHE A 171 15.17 -6.61 20.25
N PRO A 172 15.09 -5.72 21.27
CA PRO A 172 14.70 -4.32 21.07
C PRO A 172 15.63 -3.58 20.10
N LEU A 173 15.04 -2.87 19.13
CA LEU A 173 15.75 -2.24 18.00
C LEU A 173 16.88 -1.30 18.45
N LYS A 174 16.74 -0.66 19.62
CA LYS A 174 17.75 0.23 20.24
C LYS A 174 19.12 -0.43 20.50
N TYR A 175 19.20 -1.75 20.52
CA TYR A 175 20.46 -2.49 20.67
C TYR A 175 21.07 -2.93 19.32
N HIS A 176 20.42 -2.64 18.19
CA HIS A 176 20.97 -2.92 16.87
C HIS A 176 22.10 -1.93 16.54
N PRO A 177 23.33 -2.36 16.18
CA PRO A 177 24.49 -1.47 15.98
C PRO A 177 24.23 -0.37 14.94
N SER A 178 23.40 -0.68 13.95
CA SER A 178 22.97 0.23 12.89
C SER A 178 21.47 0.61 13.00
N GLU A 179 20.91 0.81 14.20
CA GLU A 179 19.47 1.15 14.38
C GLU A 179 18.97 2.18 13.35
N ARG A 180 19.67 3.32 13.22
CA ARG A 180 19.25 4.40 12.31
C ARG A 180 19.18 3.92 10.86
N GLN A 181 20.17 3.16 10.40
CA GLN A 181 20.20 2.62 9.03
C GLN A 181 19.08 1.59 8.82
N VAL A 182 18.81 0.72 9.79
CA VAL A 182 17.70 -0.25 9.70
C VAL A 182 16.35 0.46 9.68
N ARG A 183 16.15 1.46 10.54
CA ARG A 183 14.91 2.25 10.57
C ARG A 183 14.71 3.01 9.26
N THR A 184 15.73 3.67 8.73
CA THR A 184 15.69 4.35 7.42
C THR A 184 15.40 3.35 6.29
N HIS A 185 16.17 2.26 6.19
CA HIS A 185 16.01 1.24 5.16
C HIS A 185 14.60 0.63 5.15
N LEU A 186 14.06 0.23 6.31
CA LEU A 186 12.69 -0.28 6.40
C LEU A 186 11.63 0.78 6.03
N THR A 187 11.88 2.05 6.35
CA THR A 187 10.98 3.16 5.95
C THR A 187 11.04 3.43 4.44
N GLU A 188 12.21 3.30 3.81
CA GLU A 188 12.38 3.41 2.36
C GLU A 188 11.77 2.23 1.62
N CYS A 189 11.98 1.00 2.10
CA CYS A 189 11.32 -0.20 1.59
C CYS A 189 9.79 -0.12 1.74
N GLY A 190 9.27 0.53 2.79
CA GLY A 190 7.83 0.81 2.94
C GLY A 190 7.28 1.89 1.99
N ARG A 191 8.14 2.62 1.27
CA ARG A 191 7.78 3.65 0.26
C ARG A 191 8.03 3.21 -1.18
N LYS A 192 8.56 2.00 -1.35
CA LYS A 192 8.90 1.38 -2.63
C LYS A 192 8.08 0.11 -2.78
N ILE A 193 7.75 -0.26 -4.01
CA ILE A 193 7.25 -1.61 -4.30
C ILE A 193 8.25 -2.32 -5.23
N PRO A 194 8.69 -3.55 -4.90
CA PRO A 194 9.47 -4.37 -5.80
C PRO A 194 8.59 -4.86 -6.95
N PHE A 195 8.75 -4.28 -8.13
CA PHE A 195 8.09 -4.70 -9.36
C PHE A 195 8.99 -5.69 -10.12
N HIS A 196 8.48 -6.85 -10.52
CA HIS A 196 9.25 -7.82 -11.30
C HIS A 196 8.95 -7.66 -12.80
N ASP A 197 9.92 -7.18 -13.58
CA ASP A 197 9.73 -6.90 -15.02
C ASP A 197 9.77 -8.15 -15.93
N GLY A 198 9.96 -9.33 -15.33
CA GLY A 198 10.16 -10.61 -16.02
C GLY A 198 11.61 -11.08 -16.01
N HIS A 199 12.56 -10.17 -15.80
CA HIS A 199 14.00 -10.47 -15.77
C HIS A 199 14.71 -10.01 -14.49
N ARG A 200 14.15 -9.04 -13.77
CA ARG A 200 14.70 -8.47 -12.53
C ARG A 200 13.60 -7.86 -11.65
N VAL A 201 13.92 -7.70 -10.37
CA VAL A 201 13.17 -6.81 -9.47
C VAL A 201 13.67 -5.38 -9.65
N VAL A 202 12.75 -4.45 -9.86
CA VAL A 202 12.97 -3.01 -9.90
C VAL A 202 12.21 -2.39 -8.73
N GLU A 203 12.91 -1.65 -7.87
CA GLU A 203 12.25 -0.86 -6.81
C GLU A 203 11.71 0.44 -7.40
N ILE A 204 10.39 0.62 -7.38
CA ILE A 204 9.74 1.85 -7.85
C ILE A 204 9.26 2.66 -6.64
N PRO A 205 9.70 3.92 -6.45
CA PRO A 205 9.15 4.82 -5.44
C PRO A 205 7.75 5.29 -5.87
N ILE A 206 6.79 5.28 -4.95
CA ILE A 206 5.37 5.43 -5.30
C ILE A 206 4.69 6.47 -4.40
N GLU A 207 4.04 7.44 -5.04
CA GLU A 207 3.19 8.47 -4.41
C GLU A 207 1.69 8.25 -4.72
N SER A 208 1.35 7.12 -5.36
CA SER A 208 0.01 6.80 -5.86
C SER A 208 -0.55 5.49 -5.28
N ARG A 209 -1.81 5.17 -5.62
CA ARG A 209 -2.50 3.95 -5.16
C ARG A 209 -2.03 2.73 -5.97
N VAL A 210 -1.68 1.63 -5.30
CA VAL A 210 -1.23 0.38 -5.95
C VAL A 210 -2.03 -0.82 -5.46
N VAL A 211 -2.25 -1.79 -6.36
CA VAL A 211 -2.84 -3.09 -6.05
C VAL A 211 -1.73 -4.09 -5.71
N VAL A 212 -1.75 -4.63 -4.48
CA VAL A 212 -0.85 -5.72 -4.08
C VAL A 212 -1.54 -7.05 -4.34
N ASP A 213 -1.19 -7.74 -5.43
CA ASP A 213 -1.81 -9.04 -5.74
C ASP A 213 -1.17 -10.21 -4.97
N ALA A 214 -1.47 -10.27 -3.67
CA ALA A 214 -0.91 -11.27 -2.77
C ALA A 214 -1.30 -12.73 -3.09
N ALA A 215 -2.46 -12.99 -3.70
CA ALA A 215 -2.85 -14.35 -4.06
C ALA A 215 -2.41 -14.78 -5.46
N TYR A 216 -2.17 -13.85 -6.40
CA TYR A 216 -1.42 -14.19 -7.63
C TYR A 216 0.04 -14.53 -7.29
N PHE A 217 0.63 -13.80 -6.35
CA PHE A 217 1.92 -14.18 -5.78
C PHE A 217 1.90 -15.60 -5.17
N ARG A 218 0.81 -16.02 -4.50
CA ARG A 218 0.63 -17.41 -4.04
C ARG A 218 0.43 -18.42 -5.19
N GLU A 219 -0.33 -18.08 -6.24
CA GLU A 219 -0.51 -18.93 -7.42
C GLU A 219 0.83 -19.24 -8.11
N GLU A 220 1.75 -18.27 -8.17
CA GLU A 220 3.11 -18.45 -8.73
C GLU A 220 4.12 -19.00 -7.68
N ASN A 221 3.82 -18.94 -6.38
CA ASN A 221 4.71 -19.40 -5.29
C ASN A 221 3.95 -20.31 -4.29
N PRO A 222 3.53 -21.53 -4.69
CA PRO A 222 2.67 -22.39 -3.87
C PRO A 222 3.28 -22.83 -2.53
N ASN A 223 4.61 -22.84 -2.41
CA ASN A 223 5.31 -23.18 -1.17
C ASN A 223 5.50 -21.97 -0.22
N TYR A 224 4.97 -20.78 -0.54
CA TYR A 224 5.11 -19.59 0.30
C TYR A 224 4.13 -19.63 1.47
N ALA A 225 4.51 -20.30 2.55
CA ALA A 225 3.75 -20.34 3.80
C ALA A 225 3.64 -18.94 4.43
N ARG A 226 2.41 -18.45 4.61
CA ARG A 226 2.09 -17.19 5.30
C ARG A 226 0.85 -17.37 6.19
N PRO A 227 0.83 -16.85 7.42
CA PRO A 227 -0.41 -16.76 8.21
C PRO A 227 -1.46 -15.88 7.51
N SER A 228 -2.74 -16.07 7.84
CA SER A 228 -3.86 -15.24 7.39
C SER A 228 -4.45 -14.42 8.54
N ILE A 229 -4.97 -13.24 8.21
CA ILE A 229 -5.63 -12.34 9.15
C ILE A 229 -7.06 -12.84 9.38
N LYS A 230 -7.19 -13.96 10.12
CA LYS A 230 -8.48 -14.31 10.75
C LYS A 230 -8.68 -13.39 11.96
N ASN A 231 -9.89 -12.90 12.16
CA ASN A 231 -10.25 -12.09 13.33
C ASN A 231 -9.80 -12.79 14.62
N SER A 232 -9.18 -12.03 15.51
CA SER A 232 -8.54 -12.49 16.75
C SER A 232 -9.57 -12.85 17.84
N ASP A 233 -10.44 -13.81 17.54
CA ASP A 233 -11.61 -14.16 18.36
C ASP A 233 -11.84 -15.68 18.43
N LYS A 234 -10.81 -16.39 18.92
CA LYS A 234 -10.89 -17.64 19.72
C LYS A 234 -9.48 -18.07 20.14
N GLY A 235 -9.29 -18.25 21.44
CA GLY A 235 -8.05 -18.81 21.97
C GLY A 235 -7.89 -20.27 21.55
N SER A 236 -6.82 -20.56 20.80
CA SER A 236 -6.38 -21.91 20.44
C SER A 236 -4.86 -21.99 20.66
N PRO A 237 -4.35 -22.97 21.43
CA PRO A 237 -2.94 -23.00 21.80
C PRO A 237 -2.05 -23.55 20.67
N ALA A 238 -0.88 -22.93 20.49
CA ALA A 238 0.34 -23.49 19.89
C ALA A 238 0.14 -24.56 18.78
N GLY A 239 -0.45 -24.15 17.66
CA GLY A 239 -0.66 -25.02 16.49
C GLY A 239 -0.47 -24.25 15.18
N TRP A 240 0.41 -24.73 14.31
CA TRP A 240 0.72 -24.10 13.02
C TRP A 240 -0.45 -24.24 12.04
N HIS A 241 -1.42 -23.33 12.13
CA HIS A 241 -2.55 -23.27 11.21
C HIS A 241 -2.14 -22.67 9.85
N VAL A 242 -1.48 -23.49 9.04
CA VAL A 242 -1.59 -23.36 7.57
C VAL A 242 -3.07 -23.58 7.23
N ILE A 243 -3.66 -22.58 6.59
CA ILE A 243 -5.07 -22.59 6.18
C ILE A 243 -5.08 -22.38 4.67
N ASP A 244 -5.49 -23.40 3.92
CA ASP A 244 -5.88 -23.24 2.53
C ASP A 244 -7.18 -22.44 2.44
N PHE A 245 -7.32 -21.63 1.38
CA PHE A 245 -8.43 -20.66 1.25
C PHE A 245 -9.16 -20.77 -0.10
N ASP A 246 -9.80 -21.90 -0.32
CA ASP A 246 -11.02 -21.97 -1.15
C ASP A 246 -12.24 -21.67 -0.25
N ASP A 247 -12.34 -20.43 0.22
CA ASP A 247 -13.51 -19.89 0.92
C ASP A 247 -13.92 -18.56 0.30
N ALA A 248 -15.13 -18.54 -0.28
CA ALA A 248 -15.78 -17.41 -0.88
C ALA A 248 -17.25 -17.35 -0.42
N GLU A 249 -17.61 -16.30 0.32
CA GLU A 249 -19.00 -15.98 0.65
C GLU A 249 -19.41 -14.69 -0.06
N GLU A 250 -20.58 -14.75 -0.71
CA GLU A 250 -21.30 -13.58 -1.18
C GLU A 250 -22.17 -13.01 -0.04
N VAL A 251 -22.37 -11.68 -0.01
CA VAL A 251 -23.37 -11.03 0.85
C VAL A 251 -24.20 -10.11 -0.04
N SER A 252 -25.52 -10.18 0.09
CA SER A 252 -26.46 -9.66 -0.91
C SER A 252 -27.43 -8.57 -0.39
N ALA A 253 -27.49 -7.48 -1.17
CA ALA A 253 -28.62 -6.60 -1.46
C ALA A 253 -29.67 -6.22 -0.38
N SER A 254 -29.96 -4.90 -0.26
CA SER A 254 -31.33 -4.33 -0.34
C SER A 254 -31.34 -2.79 -0.16
N GLY A 255 -32.05 -2.03 -1.01
CA GLY A 255 -32.26 -0.58 -0.80
C GLY A 255 -33.02 0.15 -1.91
N LYS A 256 -33.96 1.03 -1.53
CA LYS A 256 -34.89 1.85 -2.37
C LYS A 256 -35.39 3.03 -1.52
N ASN A 257 -35.83 4.21 -1.99
CA ASN A 257 -35.92 4.95 -3.27
C ASN A 257 -36.08 6.46 -2.87
N ASN A 258 -36.12 7.54 -3.67
CA ASN A 258 -36.18 7.81 -5.12
C ASN A 258 -35.67 9.26 -5.37
N GLY A 259 -35.16 9.63 -6.55
CA GLY A 259 -34.94 11.05 -6.91
C GLY A 259 -33.96 11.25 -8.08
N MET A 260 -34.34 12.06 -9.08
CA MET A 260 -33.60 12.21 -10.34
C MET A 260 -32.37 13.12 -10.19
N ASP A 261 -31.19 12.58 -10.51
CA ASP A 261 -29.87 13.18 -10.42
C ASP A 261 -28.94 12.53 -11.49
N PRO A 262 -27.85 13.15 -11.97
CA PRO A 262 -26.98 12.56 -13.00
C PRO A 262 -26.36 11.20 -12.64
N SER A 263 -26.43 10.80 -11.37
CA SER A 263 -26.14 9.44 -10.89
C SER A 263 -27.00 8.32 -11.51
N GLU A 264 -28.11 8.60 -12.20
CA GLU A 264 -28.92 7.56 -12.86
C GLU A 264 -28.18 6.75 -13.96
N TYR A 265 -27.06 7.26 -14.50
CA TYR A 265 -26.17 6.49 -15.38
C TYR A 265 -25.14 5.62 -14.63
N LEU A 266 -25.21 5.55 -13.30
CA LEU A 266 -24.37 4.76 -12.41
C LEU A 266 -25.24 3.85 -11.54
N VAL A 267 -25.63 2.71 -12.10
CA VAL A 267 -26.33 1.63 -11.37
C VAL A 267 -25.54 1.29 -10.09
N PRO A 268 -26.18 1.24 -8.90
CA PRO A 268 -25.47 0.98 -7.64
C PRO A 268 -24.86 -0.43 -7.61
N VAL A 269 -23.53 -0.50 -7.60
CA VAL A 269 -22.75 -1.74 -7.82
C VAL A 269 -22.50 -2.52 -6.51
N ASP A 270 -23.57 -2.79 -5.76
CA ASP A 270 -23.59 -3.78 -4.66
C ASP A 270 -23.87 -5.21 -5.16
N GLY A 271 -23.98 -5.38 -6.48
CA GLY A 271 -23.77 -6.63 -7.19
C GLY A 271 -22.92 -6.37 -8.45
N MET A 272 -22.11 -7.34 -8.88
CA MET A 272 -21.30 -7.21 -10.10
C MET A 272 -22.14 -7.39 -11.38
N THR A 273 -22.99 -6.40 -11.68
CA THR A 273 -23.64 -6.32 -12.99
C THR A 273 -22.56 -6.15 -14.08
N LEU A 274 -22.62 -6.99 -15.11
CA LEU A 274 -21.80 -6.88 -16.31
C LEU A 274 -22.01 -5.49 -16.95
N LEU A 275 -20.97 -4.65 -16.94
CA LEU A 275 -21.05 -3.28 -17.45
C LEU A 275 -20.00 -3.04 -18.53
N THR A 276 -20.30 -3.57 -19.72
CA THR A 276 -19.53 -3.32 -20.95
C THR A 276 -19.94 -1.99 -21.57
N ARG A 277 -19.06 -1.00 -21.51
CA ARG A 277 -19.18 0.31 -22.18
C ARG A 277 -18.27 0.37 -23.40
N TYR A 278 -18.79 0.79 -24.54
CA TYR A 278 -18.02 1.01 -25.76
C TYR A 278 -17.93 2.51 -26.02
N ILE A 279 -16.71 3.01 -26.26
CA ILE A 279 -16.43 4.42 -26.53
C ILE A 279 -15.71 4.53 -27.88
N SER A 280 -16.39 5.10 -28.87
CA SER A 280 -15.82 5.42 -30.19
C SER A 280 -15.77 6.92 -30.44
N GLY A 281 -14.86 7.34 -31.32
CA GLY A 281 -14.72 8.74 -31.72
C GLY A 281 -13.31 9.05 -32.22
N PRO A 282 -13.03 10.29 -32.65
CA PRO A 282 -11.71 10.73 -33.12
C PRO A 282 -10.58 10.49 -32.09
N PRO A 283 -9.30 10.48 -32.50
CA PRO A 283 -8.19 10.49 -31.56
C PRO A 283 -8.18 11.77 -30.71
N GLY A 284 -7.67 11.68 -29.48
CA GLY A 284 -7.49 12.84 -28.59
C GLY A 284 -8.74 13.40 -27.89
N VAL A 285 -9.94 12.84 -28.09
CA VAL A 285 -11.20 13.33 -27.48
C VAL A 285 -11.47 12.86 -26.04
N GLY A 286 -10.48 12.29 -25.34
CA GLY A 286 -10.63 11.87 -23.93
C GLY A 286 -11.31 10.52 -23.69
N LYS A 287 -11.29 9.60 -24.67
CA LYS A 287 -11.89 8.25 -24.55
C LYS A 287 -11.32 7.45 -23.36
N SER A 288 -10.01 7.21 -23.35
CA SER A 288 -9.31 6.47 -22.28
C SER A 288 -9.40 7.21 -20.92
N LEU A 289 -9.27 8.54 -20.95
CA LEU A 289 -9.47 9.43 -19.81
C LEU A 289 -10.86 9.28 -19.15
N THR A 290 -11.89 8.92 -19.92
CA THR A 290 -13.23 8.67 -19.35
C THR A 290 -13.26 7.39 -18.51
N ALA A 291 -12.49 6.36 -18.87
CA ALA A 291 -12.31 5.18 -18.05
C ALA A 291 -11.43 5.46 -16.80
N GLU A 292 -10.38 6.28 -16.95
CA GLU A 292 -9.54 6.77 -15.83
C GLU A 292 -10.39 7.51 -14.78
N LEU A 293 -11.19 8.49 -15.21
CA LEU A 293 -12.05 9.29 -14.32
C LEU A 293 -13.12 8.44 -13.62
N ILE A 294 -13.70 7.45 -14.31
CA ILE A 294 -14.70 6.55 -13.72
C ILE A 294 -14.04 5.57 -12.74
N ALA A 295 -12.83 5.07 -13.02
CA ALA A 295 -12.07 4.24 -12.09
C ALA A 295 -11.76 5.00 -10.78
N GLU A 296 -11.27 6.24 -10.88
CA GLU A 296 -10.97 7.05 -9.69
C GLU A 296 -12.22 7.48 -8.93
N HIS A 297 -13.30 7.86 -9.61
CA HIS A 297 -14.59 8.17 -8.96
C HIS A 297 -15.16 6.97 -8.20
N LEU A 298 -15.10 5.76 -8.78
CA LEU A 298 -15.48 4.51 -8.11
C LEU A 298 -14.43 4.03 -7.09
N ARG A 299 -13.29 4.73 -6.97
CA ARG A 299 -12.09 4.34 -6.22
C ARG A 299 -11.62 2.92 -6.52
N ARG A 300 -11.83 2.41 -7.74
CA ARG A 300 -11.39 1.09 -8.20
C ARG A 300 -10.10 1.20 -9.01
N PRO A 301 -9.23 0.17 -9.04
CA PRO A 301 -8.06 0.19 -9.91
C PRO A 301 -8.47 0.27 -11.38
N LEU A 302 -7.72 1.00 -12.20
CA LEU A 302 -7.80 0.87 -13.66
C LEU A 302 -6.81 -0.21 -14.11
N MET A 303 -7.25 -1.11 -14.98
CA MET A 303 -6.39 -2.07 -15.69
C MET A 303 -6.42 -1.74 -17.19
N PRO A 304 -5.51 -0.90 -17.70
CA PRO A 304 -5.33 -0.73 -19.14
C PRO A 304 -4.65 -1.97 -19.74
N VAL A 305 -5.12 -2.39 -20.91
CA VAL A 305 -4.52 -3.43 -21.76
C VAL A 305 -4.67 -2.98 -23.21
N SER A 306 -3.58 -2.88 -23.96
CA SER A 306 -3.65 -2.69 -25.41
C SER A 306 -4.13 -3.97 -26.10
N ALA A 307 -4.96 -3.84 -27.14
CA ALA A 307 -5.28 -4.94 -28.03
C ALA A 307 -4.04 -5.68 -28.60
N GLY A 308 -2.90 -4.99 -28.72
CA GLY A 308 -1.63 -5.60 -29.16
C GLY A 308 -1.02 -6.59 -28.17
N GLU A 309 -1.25 -6.42 -26.86
CA GLU A 309 -0.71 -7.31 -25.80
C GLU A 309 -1.37 -8.69 -25.81
N LEU A 310 -2.61 -8.78 -26.30
CA LEU A 310 -3.36 -10.03 -26.45
C LEU A 310 -2.88 -10.86 -27.65
N GLY A 311 -2.07 -10.28 -28.53
CA GLY A 311 -1.58 -10.87 -29.77
C GLY A 311 -2.62 -10.96 -30.89
N THR A 312 -2.16 -11.26 -32.10
CA THR A 312 -2.97 -11.22 -33.33
C THR A 312 -3.61 -12.56 -33.70
N THR A 313 -3.55 -13.58 -32.83
CA THR A 313 -4.12 -14.91 -33.11
C THR A 313 -5.17 -15.33 -32.09
N ALA A 314 -6.13 -16.16 -32.53
CA ALA A 314 -7.17 -16.70 -31.66
C ALA A 314 -6.58 -17.45 -30.44
N GLU A 315 -5.47 -18.16 -30.61
CA GLU A 315 -4.79 -18.91 -29.56
C GLU A 315 -4.16 -18.01 -28.48
N THR A 316 -3.54 -16.88 -28.85
CA THR A 316 -2.97 -15.95 -27.86
C THR A 316 -4.08 -15.25 -27.08
N VAL A 317 -5.15 -14.84 -27.76
CA VAL A 317 -6.33 -14.25 -27.13
C VAL A 317 -6.99 -15.24 -26.16
N GLU A 318 -7.23 -16.50 -26.56
CA GLU A 318 -7.82 -17.53 -25.69
C GLU A 318 -6.94 -17.85 -24.46
N LYS A 319 -5.61 -17.74 -24.59
CA LYS A 319 -4.67 -17.95 -23.48
C LYS A 319 -4.58 -16.77 -22.50
N TRP A 320 -4.59 -15.54 -23.00
CA TRP A 320 -4.33 -14.34 -22.19
C TRP A 320 -5.58 -13.65 -21.68
N LEU A 321 -6.64 -13.55 -22.49
CA LEU A 321 -7.84 -12.80 -22.13
C LEU A 321 -8.54 -13.34 -20.87
N PRO A 322 -8.70 -14.66 -20.65
CA PRO A 322 -9.25 -15.18 -19.40
C PRO A 322 -8.39 -14.88 -18.17
N ARG A 323 -7.06 -14.80 -18.32
CA ARG A 323 -6.12 -14.47 -17.23
C ARG A 323 -6.26 -13.01 -16.81
N ILE A 324 -6.39 -12.11 -17.79
CA ILE A 324 -6.66 -10.68 -17.58
C ILE A 324 -8.04 -10.50 -16.92
N PHE A 325 -9.06 -11.20 -17.40
CA PHE A 325 -10.41 -11.17 -16.84
C PHE A 325 -10.45 -11.66 -15.38
N LYS A 326 -9.86 -12.84 -15.07
CA LYS A 326 -9.72 -13.34 -13.68
C LYS A 326 -9.07 -12.30 -12.77
N ARG A 327 -7.99 -11.66 -13.24
CA ARG A 327 -7.25 -10.63 -12.49
C ARG A 327 -8.11 -9.38 -12.27
N ALA A 328 -8.74 -8.85 -13.31
CA ALA A 328 -9.58 -7.65 -13.25
C ALA A 328 -10.79 -7.83 -12.31
N SER A 329 -11.53 -8.94 -12.44
CA SER A 329 -12.64 -9.28 -11.54
C SER A 329 -12.18 -9.40 -10.10
N ARG A 330 -11.06 -10.09 -9.84
CA ARG A 330 -10.51 -10.27 -8.50
C ARG A 330 -9.98 -8.98 -7.86
N TRP A 331 -9.46 -8.04 -8.66
CA TRP A 331 -9.09 -6.69 -8.19
C TRP A 331 -10.31 -5.75 -8.04
N LYS A 332 -11.52 -6.21 -8.42
CA LYS A 332 -12.73 -5.40 -8.64
C LYS A 332 -12.47 -4.18 -9.56
N ALA A 333 -11.49 -4.32 -10.45
CA ALA A 333 -10.95 -3.25 -11.29
C ALA A 333 -11.92 -2.84 -12.41
N VAL A 334 -11.72 -1.62 -12.90
CA VAL A 334 -12.22 -1.18 -14.20
C VAL A 334 -11.23 -1.66 -15.26
N LEU A 335 -11.65 -2.58 -16.12
CA LEU A 335 -10.84 -3.03 -17.25
C LEU A 335 -10.98 -2.03 -18.40
N LEU A 336 -9.87 -1.64 -19.03
CA LEU A 336 -9.86 -0.82 -20.24
C LEU A 336 -9.09 -1.59 -21.33
N LEU A 337 -9.80 -2.01 -22.38
CA LEU A 337 -9.19 -2.51 -23.61
C LEU A 337 -9.08 -1.35 -24.59
N ASP A 338 -7.86 -0.85 -24.79
CA ASP A 338 -7.58 0.25 -25.72
C ASP A 338 -7.15 -0.25 -27.10
N GLU A 339 -7.43 0.56 -28.12
CA GLU A 339 -7.25 0.25 -29.55
C GLU A 339 -7.97 -1.05 -29.97
N ALA A 340 -9.16 -1.27 -29.39
CA ALA A 340 -9.93 -2.49 -29.56
C ALA A 340 -10.36 -2.74 -31.02
N ASP A 341 -10.32 -1.76 -31.93
CA ASP A 341 -10.64 -1.98 -33.35
C ASP A 341 -9.76 -3.04 -34.04
N VAL A 342 -8.58 -3.37 -33.51
CA VAL A 342 -7.81 -4.55 -33.96
C VAL A 342 -8.63 -5.85 -33.83
N LEU A 343 -9.33 -6.00 -32.69
CA LEU A 343 -10.10 -7.19 -32.29
C LEU A 343 -11.60 -7.11 -32.66
N LEU A 344 -12.15 -5.90 -32.85
CA LEU A 344 -13.59 -5.66 -33.02
C LEU A 344 -14.05 -5.39 -34.46
N GLU A 345 -13.11 -5.29 -35.42
CA GLU A 345 -13.41 -5.00 -36.83
C GLU A 345 -14.36 -6.05 -37.45
N GLN A 346 -15.19 -5.62 -38.40
CA GLN A 346 -16.21 -6.47 -39.01
C GLN A 346 -15.64 -7.72 -39.68
N ARG A 347 -16.37 -8.83 -39.52
CA ARG A 347 -16.08 -10.11 -40.18
C ARG A 347 -16.09 -9.95 -41.70
N SER A 348 -15.06 -10.48 -42.37
CA SER A 348 -15.07 -10.63 -43.82
C SER A 348 -15.33 -12.09 -44.21
N SER A 349 -15.89 -12.33 -45.40
CA SER A 349 -16.10 -13.69 -45.93
C SER A 349 -14.81 -14.41 -46.32
N TYR A 350 -13.65 -13.73 -46.29
CA TYR A 350 -12.37 -14.23 -46.77
C TYR A 350 -11.33 -14.44 -45.65
N ASP A 351 -11.50 -13.80 -44.50
CA ASP A 351 -10.56 -13.88 -43.37
C ASP A 351 -11.04 -14.81 -42.26
N ILE A 352 -10.73 -16.10 -42.43
CA ILE A 352 -11.06 -17.16 -41.46
C ILE A 352 -10.35 -16.93 -40.12
N TYR A 353 -9.11 -16.41 -40.13
CA TYR A 353 -8.31 -16.22 -38.93
C TYR A 353 -8.85 -15.09 -38.04
N ARG A 354 -9.24 -13.96 -38.65
CA ARG A 354 -9.87 -12.86 -37.92
C ARG A 354 -11.27 -13.22 -37.45
N ASN A 355 -12.05 -13.94 -38.24
CA ASN A 355 -13.35 -14.47 -37.82
C ASN A 355 -13.22 -15.40 -36.60
N ALA A 356 -12.17 -16.24 -36.54
CA ALA A 356 -11.88 -17.08 -35.37
C ALA A 356 -11.50 -16.23 -34.15
N LEU A 357 -10.65 -15.21 -34.29
CA LEU A 357 -10.27 -14.28 -33.23
C LEU A 357 -11.50 -13.54 -32.66
N VAL A 358 -12.36 -13.01 -33.52
CA VAL A 358 -13.62 -12.34 -33.12
C VAL A 358 -14.53 -13.30 -32.36
N CYS A 359 -14.67 -14.55 -32.81
CA CYS A 359 -15.44 -15.59 -32.12
C CYS A 359 -14.85 -15.99 -30.75
N VAL A 360 -13.53 -16.09 -30.61
CA VAL A 360 -12.88 -16.34 -29.31
C VAL A 360 -13.14 -15.18 -28.36
N PHE A 361 -12.85 -13.95 -28.78
CA PHE A 361 -13.06 -12.74 -27.98
C PHE A 361 -14.51 -12.62 -27.51
N LEU A 362 -15.47 -12.80 -28.43
CA LEU A 362 -16.90 -12.82 -28.13
C LEU A 362 -17.27 -13.86 -27.07
N ARG A 363 -16.82 -15.12 -27.22
CA ARG A 363 -17.08 -16.20 -26.27
C ARG A 363 -16.51 -15.88 -24.90
N THR A 364 -15.27 -15.38 -24.81
CA THR A 364 -14.65 -15.04 -23.52
C THR A 364 -15.36 -13.87 -22.83
N LEU A 365 -15.92 -12.90 -23.57
CA LEU A 365 -16.72 -11.81 -23.01
C LEU A 365 -18.01 -12.27 -22.30
N GLU A 366 -18.60 -13.40 -22.69
CA GLU A 366 -19.80 -13.95 -22.02
C GLU A 366 -19.53 -14.38 -20.57
N TYR A 367 -18.28 -14.75 -20.26
CA TYR A 367 -17.86 -15.24 -18.95
C TYR A 367 -17.24 -14.15 -18.05
N TYR A 368 -17.04 -12.92 -18.56
CA TYR A 368 -16.51 -11.84 -17.73
C TYR A 368 -17.56 -11.34 -16.74
N GLN A 369 -17.14 -11.02 -15.52
CA GLN A 369 -17.97 -10.34 -14.53
C GLN A 369 -17.19 -9.14 -13.97
N GLY A 370 -17.63 -7.95 -14.32
CA GLY A 370 -16.96 -6.69 -13.96
C GLY A 370 -17.37 -5.53 -14.85
N MET A 371 -16.64 -4.42 -14.71
CA MET A 371 -16.81 -3.22 -15.53
C MET A 371 -15.70 -3.16 -16.57
N MET A 372 -16.07 -3.04 -17.85
CA MET A 372 -15.11 -3.00 -18.95
C MET A 372 -15.42 -1.84 -19.90
N PHE A 373 -14.39 -1.09 -20.26
CA PHE A 373 -14.38 -0.10 -21.31
C PHE A 373 -13.67 -0.66 -22.54
N LEU A 374 -14.32 -0.54 -23.71
CA LEU A 374 -13.73 -0.78 -25.01
C LEU A 374 -13.53 0.58 -25.69
N THR A 375 -12.29 1.01 -25.93
CA THR A 375 -12.00 2.26 -26.64
C THR A 375 -11.48 1.98 -28.05
N THR A 376 -11.90 2.81 -29.01
CA THR A 376 -11.56 2.65 -30.43
C THR A 376 -11.53 3.99 -31.16
N ASN A 377 -10.67 4.08 -32.18
CA ASN A 377 -10.58 5.23 -33.08
C ASN A 377 -11.51 5.10 -34.30
N ARG A 378 -12.10 3.92 -34.54
CA ARG A 378 -13.03 3.67 -35.66
C ARG A 378 -14.46 3.64 -35.18
N VAL A 379 -15.31 4.46 -35.81
CA VAL A 379 -16.72 4.62 -35.41
C VAL A 379 -17.65 3.64 -36.15
N GLU A 380 -17.25 3.15 -37.34
CA GLU A 380 -18.18 2.61 -38.35
C GLU A 380 -18.05 1.10 -38.63
N GLN A 381 -17.16 0.39 -37.93
CA GLN A 381 -16.75 -0.99 -38.26
C GLN A 381 -16.84 -1.96 -37.07
N ILE A 382 -18.00 -2.05 -36.40
CA ILE A 382 -18.26 -3.06 -35.36
C ILE A 382 -19.00 -4.26 -35.97
N ASP A 383 -18.66 -5.48 -35.55
CA ASP A 383 -19.49 -6.67 -35.78
C ASP A 383 -20.81 -6.66 -34.97
N ASP A 384 -21.93 -7.06 -35.58
CA ASP A 384 -23.26 -6.99 -34.94
C ASP A 384 -23.41 -7.90 -33.69
N ALA A 385 -22.68 -9.02 -33.63
CA ALA A 385 -22.70 -9.88 -32.44
C ALA A 385 -21.89 -9.27 -31.27
N ILE A 386 -20.93 -8.38 -31.55
CA ILE A 386 -20.28 -7.52 -30.54
C ILE A 386 -21.24 -6.40 -30.15
N ALA A 387 -21.85 -5.75 -31.15
CA ALA A 387 -22.75 -4.63 -30.96
C ALA A 387 -24.01 -4.97 -30.14
N SER A 388 -24.45 -6.23 -30.10
CA SER A 388 -25.57 -6.71 -29.28
C SER A 388 -25.20 -7.08 -27.84
N ARG A 389 -23.89 -7.17 -27.50
CA ARG A 389 -23.38 -7.51 -26.15
C ARG A 389 -22.82 -6.31 -25.37
N ILE A 390 -22.68 -5.18 -26.05
CA ILE A 390 -22.32 -3.90 -25.45
C ILE A 390 -23.57 -3.27 -24.80
N HIS A 391 -23.48 -2.95 -23.51
CA HIS A 391 -24.61 -2.45 -22.72
C HIS A 391 -24.83 -0.95 -22.96
N PHE A 392 -23.74 -0.19 -23.12
CA PHE A 392 -23.77 1.25 -23.41
C PHE A 392 -22.80 1.59 -24.52
N LYS A 393 -23.26 2.37 -25.51
CA LYS A 393 -22.46 2.87 -26.63
C LYS A 393 -22.38 4.39 -26.52
N LEU A 394 -21.17 4.90 -26.36
CA LEU A 394 -20.84 6.32 -26.30
C LEU A 394 -20.07 6.70 -27.57
N LYS A 395 -20.62 7.65 -28.33
CA LYS A 395 -19.90 8.29 -29.45
C LYS A 395 -19.41 9.66 -28.99
N TYR A 396 -18.12 9.91 -29.21
CA TYR A 396 -17.51 11.21 -29.05
C TYR A 396 -17.34 11.84 -30.43
N ASP A 397 -17.88 13.04 -30.60
CA ASP A 397 -17.57 13.89 -31.74
C ASP A 397 -16.31 14.73 -31.45
N ASN A 398 -15.90 15.59 -32.37
CA ASN A 398 -14.78 16.50 -32.14
C ASN A 398 -15.09 17.50 -31.03
N LEU A 399 -14.09 17.80 -30.18
CA LEU A 399 -14.22 18.77 -29.09
C LEU A 399 -14.73 20.13 -29.62
N ASN A 400 -15.79 20.66 -29.00
CA ASN A 400 -16.28 22.01 -29.29
C ASN A 400 -15.38 23.08 -28.64
N LEU A 401 -15.63 24.37 -28.94
CA LEU A 401 -14.76 25.47 -28.45
C LEU A 401 -14.72 25.51 -26.91
N GLU A 402 -15.87 25.42 -26.25
CA GLU A 402 -16.03 25.41 -24.79
C GLU A 402 -15.31 24.24 -24.11
N GLN A 403 -15.31 23.05 -24.72
CA GLN A 403 -14.58 21.88 -24.23
C GLN A 403 -13.07 22.05 -24.35
N ARG A 404 -12.58 22.77 -25.38
CA ARG A 404 -11.16 23.11 -25.53
C ARG A 404 -10.71 24.16 -24.50
N THR A 405 -11.48 25.24 -24.31
CA THR A 405 -11.16 26.25 -23.29
C THR A 405 -11.31 25.71 -21.87
N ASN A 406 -12.33 24.88 -21.56
CA ASN A 406 -12.41 24.20 -20.26
C ASN A 406 -11.28 23.17 -20.06
N GLY A 407 -10.82 22.49 -21.11
CA GLY A 407 -9.62 21.64 -21.06
C GLY A 407 -8.31 22.42 -20.81
N ALA A 408 -8.31 23.73 -21.06
CA ALA A 408 -7.21 24.65 -20.79
C ALA A 408 -7.40 25.50 -19.52
N ALA A 409 -8.55 25.43 -18.85
CA ALA A 409 -8.96 26.35 -17.75
C ALA A 409 -8.20 26.18 -16.42
N ILE A 410 -7.03 25.54 -16.47
CA ILE A 410 -5.95 25.70 -15.48
C ILE A 410 -5.31 27.10 -15.61
N TYR A 411 -5.49 27.76 -16.77
CA TYR A 411 -4.91 29.06 -17.14
C TYR A 411 -6.00 30.11 -17.42
N SER A 412 -5.57 31.36 -17.69
CA SER A 412 -6.45 32.50 -18.02
C SER A 412 -7.43 32.13 -19.15
N ARG A 413 -8.72 32.42 -18.96
CA ARG A 413 -9.77 32.06 -19.93
C ARG A 413 -9.74 32.91 -21.19
N ASP A 414 -9.39 34.19 -21.05
CA ASP A 414 -9.73 35.20 -22.05
C ASP A 414 -8.77 35.17 -23.27
N ASP A 415 -7.52 34.74 -23.07
CA ASP A 415 -6.48 34.66 -24.11
C ASP A 415 -6.48 33.33 -24.87
N PHE A 416 -7.10 32.28 -24.32
CA PHE A 416 -7.06 30.92 -24.89
C PHE A 416 -8.00 30.73 -26.09
N ASP A 417 -8.94 31.66 -26.31
CA ASP A 417 -10.07 31.44 -27.21
C ASP A 417 -9.64 31.41 -28.69
N ASP A 418 -8.75 32.29 -29.12
CA ASP A 418 -8.20 32.30 -30.49
C ASP A 418 -7.30 31.10 -30.80
N TRP A 419 -6.64 30.54 -29.79
CA TRP A 419 -5.89 29.29 -29.96
C TRP A 419 -6.84 28.07 -29.99
N ALA A 420 -7.85 28.02 -29.12
CA ALA A 420 -8.86 26.96 -29.10
C ALA A 420 -9.70 26.91 -30.39
N ARG A 421 -9.83 28.04 -31.12
CA ARG A 421 -10.45 28.09 -32.46
C ARG A 421 -9.66 27.29 -33.52
N LYS A 422 -8.34 27.06 -33.37
CA LYS A 422 -7.47 26.34 -34.34
C LYS A 422 -7.74 24.82 -34.51
N GLY A 423 -8.90 24.30 -34.10
CA GLY A 423 -9.34 22.93 -34.40
C GLY A 423 -8.70 21.80 -33.57
N ARG A 424 -7.85 22.13 -32.59
CA ARG A 424 -6.98 21.19 -31.86
C ARG A 424 -7.74 20.13 -31.06
N ASN A 425 -7.13 18.94 -30.90
CA ASN A 425 -7.67 17.84 -30.08
C ASN A 425 -7.08 17.83 -28.65
N GLY A 426 -7.74 17.13 -27.73
CA GLY A 426 -7.36 17.14 -26.31
C GLY A 426 -5.98 16.55 -25.98
N ARG A 427 -5.41 15.71 -26.85
CA ARG A 427 -4.02 15.23 -26.70
C ARG A 427 -3.01 16.33 -27.04
N GLU A 428 -3.28 17.12 -28.07
CA GLU A 428 -2.47 18.30 -28.42
C GLU A 428 -2.52 19.36 -27.31
N ILE A 429 -3.72 19.64 -26.77
CA ILE A 429 -3.90 20.55 -25.61
C ILE A 429 -3.08 20.07 -24.42
N LYS A 430 -3.20 18.79 -24.03
CA LYS A 430 -2.43 18.22 -22.91
C LYS A 430 -0.92 18.33 -23.14
N ASN A 431 -0.44 17.96 -24.33
CA ASN A 431 0.99 18.00 -24.65
C ASN A 431 1.56 19.42 -24.53
N LEU A 432 0.86 20.43 -25.06
CA LEU A 432 1.29 21.83 -24.99
C LEU A 432 1.32 22.37 -23.56
N VAL A 433 0.31 22.05 -22.76
CA VAL A 433 0.27 22.38 -21.33
C VAL A 433 1.44 21.72 -20.58
N SER A 434 1.73 20.44 -20.85
CA SER A 434 2.89 19.76 -20.25
C SER A 434 4.24 20.33 -20.70
N THR A 435 4.38 20.79 -21.95
CA THR A 435 5.59 21.50 -22.42
C THR A 435 5.76 22.84 -21.72
N ALA A 436 4.70 23.64 -21.61
CA ALA A 436 4.74 24.92 -20.90
C ALA A 436 5.04 24.75 -19.39
N GLN A 437 4.53 23.66 -18.77
CA GLN A 437 4.87 23.26 -17.41
C GLN A 437 6.34 22.87 -17.27
N ALA A 438 6.89 22.08 -18.20
CA ALA A 438 8.30 21.68 -18.17
C ALA A 438 9.26 22.89 -18.28
N LEU A 439 8.94 23.87 -19.15
CA LEU A 439 9.70 25.12 -19.27
C LEU A 439 9.69 25.92 -17.95
N ALA A 440 8.51 26.16 -17.36
CA ALA A 440 8.41 26.91 -16.11
C ALA A 440 9.12 26.20 -14.93
N ILE A 441 9.09 24.87 -14.88
CA ILE A 441 9.85 24.06 -13.90
C ILE A 441 11.35 24.24 -14.09
N GLN A 442 11.85 24.29 -15.34
CA GLN A 442 13.26 24.54 -15.65
C GLN A 442 13.69 25.97 -15.26
N GLU A 443 12.81 26.96 -15.41
CA GLU A 443 13.05 28.36 -15.00
C GLU A 443 12.77 28.61 -13.50
N GLY A 444 12.23 27.62 -12.78
CA GLY A 444 11.95 27.71 -11.34
C GLY A 444 10.77 28.62 -10.98
N CYS A 445 9.88 28.91 -11.95
CA CYS A 445 8.77 29.86 -11.80
C CYS A 445 7.40 29.20 -11.97
N GLN A 446 6.33 29.99 -11.83
CA GLN A 446 4.99 29.55 -12.20
C GLN A 446 4.78 29.67 -13.73
N VAL A 447 3.87 28.87 -14.28
CA VAL A 447 3.58 28.85 -15.72
C VAL A 447 2.86 30.15 -16.15
N THR A 448 3.63 31.09 -16.69
CA THR A 448 3.13 32.28 -17.40
C THR A 448 2.76 31.96 -18.86
N MET A 449 1.99 32.85 -19.49
CA MET A 449 1.59 32.76 -20.90
C MET A 449 2.80 32.66 -21.86
N SER A 450 3.94 33.27 -21.54
CA SER A 450 5.15 33.20 -22.37
C SER A 450 5.65 31.77 -22.63
N HIS A 451 5.56 30.87 -21.64
CA HIS A 451 5.92 29.46 -21.83
C HIS A 451 4.93 28.74 -22.76
N LEU A 452 3.66 29.14 -22.72
CA LEU A 452 2.62 28.61 -23.60
C LEU A 452 2.80 29.11 -25.04
N GLU A 453 3.09 30.40 -25.23
CA GLU A 453 3.40 30.99 -26.54
C GLU A 453 4.61 30.29 -27.18
N VAL A 454 5.68 30.06 -26.42
CA VAL A 454 6.86 29.30 -26.87
C VAL A 454 6.50 27.85 -27.21
N ALA A 455 5.70 27.18 -26.37
CA ALA A 455 5.25 25.81 -26.65
C ALA A 455 4.36 25.72 -27.91
N ILE A 456 3.47 26.70 -28.12
CA ILE A 456 2.63 26.80 -29.31
C ILE A 456 3.48 27.04 -30.55
N ALA A 457 4.40 28.01 -30.52
CA ALA A 457 5.30 28.31 -31.64
C ALA A 457 6.12 27.07 -32.04
N ALA A 458 6.80 26.43 -31.09
CA ALA A 458 7.57 25.21 -31.35
C ALA A 458 6.72 24.05 -31.91
N SER A 459 5.44 23.97 -31.54
CA SER A 459 4.50 22.99 -32.08
C SER A 459 3.99 23.35 -33.48
N GLU A 460 3.86 24.62 -33.82
CA GLU A 460 3.44 25.07 -35.16
C GLU A 460 4.61 25.02 -36.15
N ASP A 461 5.84 25.36 -35.72
CA ASP A 461 7.07 25.14 -36.49
C ASP A 461 7.27 23.66 -36.82
N PHE A 462 7.17 22.77 -35.81
CA PHE A 462 7.27 21.31 -36.01
C PHE A 462 6.19 20.80 -36.97
N GLU A 463 4.96 21.33 -36.92
CA GLU A 463 3.92 20.96 -37.88
C GLU A 463 4.20 21.46 -39.30
N CYS A 464 4.82 22.63 -39.47
CA CYS A 464 5.21 23.17 -40.79
C CYS A 464 6.33 22.34 -41.44
N ASP A 465 7.32 21.91 -40.64
CA ASP A 465 8.36 20.97 -41.08
C ASP A 465 7.77 19.60 -41.41
N PHE A 466 6.99 19.02 -40.49
CA PHE A 466 6.41 17.68 -40.64
C PHE A 466 5.39 17.59 -41.80
N LYS A 467 4.66 18.67 -42.09
CA LYS A 467 3.74 18.77 -43.24
C LYS A 467 4.44 19.21 -44.53
N GLY A 468 5.75 19.44 -44.50
CA GLY A 468 6.60 19.48 -45.70
C GLY A 468 6.66 20.79 -46.46
N VAL A 469 6.61 21.95 -45.78
CA VAL A 469 6.86 23.25 -46.44
C VAL A 469 8.36 23.46 -46.73
N GLY A 470 9.24 23.04 -45.82
CA GLY A 470 10.71 23.19 -45.93
C GLY A 470 11.36 22.55 -47.17
N SER A 471 10.66 21.62 -47.84
CA SER A 471 11.10 20.98 -49.09
C SER A 471 11.28 21.96 -50.27
N LYS A 472 10.74 23.19 -50.20
CA LYS A 472 10.92 24.21 -51.25
C LYS A 472 12.11 25.13 -51.04
N GLU A 473 12.45 25.47 -49.80
CA GLU A 473 13.56 26.38 -49.51
C GLU A 473 14.91 25.69 -49.71
N ALA A 474 14.99 24.38 -49.40
CA ALA A 474 16.17 23.55 -49.66
C ALA A 474 16.56 23.43 -51.15
N MET A 475 15.64 23.70 -52.10
CA MET A 475 15.97 23.70 -53.53
C MET A 475 16.51 25.04 -54.05
N ASN A 476 16.17 26.16 -53.43
CA ASN A 476 16.62 27.49 -53.88
C ASN A 476 18.04 27.87 -53.40
N GLY A 477 18.71 26.98 -52.66
CA GLY A 477 20.11 27.13 -52.25
C GLY A 477 21.15 26.62 -53.26
N TYR A 478 20.72 26.05 -54.39
CA TYR A 478 21.61 25.39 -55.38
C TYR A 478 21.21 25.72 -56.84
N THR A 479 21.31 27.00 -57.22
CA THR A 479 21.22 27.50 -58.62
C THR A 479 22.17 28.66 -58.84
#